data_AF-A0A7K3G0P3-F1
#
_entry.id   AF-A0A7K3G0P3-F1
#
_cell.length_a   1.000
_cell.length_b   1.000
_cell.length_c   1.000
_cell.angle_alpha   90.00
_cell.angle_beta   90.00
_cell.angle_gamma   90.00
#
_symmetry.space_group_name_H-M   'P 1'
#
loop_
_entity.id
_entity.type
_entity.pdbx_description
1 polymer ?
#
loop_
_entity_poly.entity_id
_entity_poly.type
_entity_poly.pdbx_seq_one_letter_code
_entity_poly.pdbx_strand_id
1 'polypeptide(L)'
;PRTPLEETLLALFVRVLDAPADLTVDDDFFHHGGHSLLAARLTNHIADALGVRLTIRDVFGSPTVAGLAELVAGEGAVQGALPPLVAGEGDGLSPASYAQRRLWLLAQLDGDSAAYNVPMVVRLAGGGLDLAALEEALGDVVERHAPLRTVFETVDGEPHQRILPPEQARVSVESRRTQGGLIEAELAAEAGRVFDLAAEIPVRAVVFDLGDGSAVLLLVVHHIATDGVSSGVFFADLERAYEARVGGAESSVL
;
A
#
# COMPACT_ATOMS: atom_id res chain seq x y z
N PRO A 1 -29.75 -14.65 15.05
CA PRO A 1 -30.26 -13.43 14.35
C PRO A 1 -31.79 -13.41 14.42
N ARG A 2 -32.38 -12.22 14.50
CA ARG A 2 -33.82 -11.98 14.72
C ARG A 2 -34.51 -11.40 13.49
N THR A 3 -33.76 -10.81 12.57
CA THR A 3 -34.25 -10.19 11.34
C THR A 3 -33.37 -10.58 10.13
N PRO A 4 -33.88 -10.53 8.89
CA PRO A 4 -33.06 -10.75 7.69
C PRO A 4 -31.88 -9.76 7.56
N LEU A 5 -32.05 -8.55 8.10
CA LEU A 5 -30.97 -7.55 8.18
C LEU A 5 -29.85 -8.03 9.10
N GLU A 6 -30.19 -8.51 10.30
CA GLU A 6 -29.21 -9.09 11.23
C GLU A 6 -28.54 -10.35 10.65
N GLU A 7 -29.26 -11.19 9.90
CA GLU A 7 -28.65 -12.34 9.21
C GLU A 7 -27.58 -11.91 8.20
N THR A 8 -27.89 -10.89 7.40
CA THR A 8 -26.95 -10.34 6.41
C THR A 8 -25.73 -9.73 7.09
N LEU A 9 -25.96 -8.88 8.10
CA LEU A 9 -24.87 -8.23 8.84
C LEU A 9 -24.00 -9.24 9.60
N LEU A 10 -24.59 -10.27 10.20
CA LEU A 10 -23.84 -11.33 10.89
C LEU A 10 -22.95 -12.11 9.91
N ALA A 11 -23.44 -12.43 8.71
CA ALA A 11 -22.64 -13.07 7.67
C ALA A 11 -21.45 -12.18 7.25
N LEU A 12 -21.63 -10.86 7.19
CA LEU A 12 -20.55 -9.92 6.90
C LEU A 12 -19.52 -9.85 8.04
N PHE A 13 -19.95 -9.91 9.31
CA PHE A 13 -19.06 -9.97 10.48
C PHE A 13 -18.17 -11.21 10.41
N VAL A 14 -18.77 -12.39 10.27
CA VAL A 14 -18.06 -13.68 10.16
C VAL A 14 -17.02 -13.63 9.03
N ARG A 15 -17.42 -13.12 7.86
CA ARG A 15 -16.53 -12.99 6.71
C ARG A 15 -15.35 -12.06 6.96
N VAL A 16 -15.58 -10.90 7.58
CA VAL A 16 -14.55 -9.87 7.77
C VAL A 16 -13.57 -10.25 8.87
N LEU A 17 -14.07 -10.85 9.95
CA LEU A 17 -13.24 -11.25 11.09
C LEU A 17 -12.50 -12.57 10.84
N ASP A 18 -12.80 -13.27 9.74
CA ASP A 18 -12.36 -14.66 9.51
C ASP A 18 -12.66 -15.55 10.73
N ALA A 19 -13.79 -15.27 11.39
CA ALA A 19 -14.16 -15.85 12.67
C ALA A 19 -14.89 -17.19 12.50
N PRO A 20 -14.82 -18.08 13.51
CA PRO A 20 -15.68 -19.26 13.56
C PRO A 20 -17.18 -18.88 13.54
N ALA A 21 -18.01 -19.81 13.07
CA ALA A 21 -19.43 -19.58 12.76
C ALA A 21 -20.36 -19.40 14.00
N ASP A 22 -19.80 -19.23 15.19
CA ASP A 22 -20.52 -19.15 16.47
C ASP A 22 -20.80 -17.72 16.94
N LEU A 23 -20.47 -16.70 16.14
CA LEU A 23 -20.82 -15.30 16.43
C LEU A 23 -22.34 -15.11 16.57
N THR A 24 -22.72 -14.36 17.60
CA THR A 24 -24.09 -13.94 17.88
C THR A 24 -24.32 -12.49 17.45
N VAL A 25 -25.59 -12.04 17.48
CA VAL A 25 -25.91 -10.66 17.07
C VAL A 25 -25.50 -9.61 18.10
N ASP A 26 -25.22 -10.04 19.34
CA ASP A 26 -24.83 -9.18 20.45
C ASP A 26 -23.31 -9.21 20.70
N ASP A 27 -22.57 -10.00 19.91
CA ASP A 27 -21.12 -10.10 20.01
C ASP A 27 -20.46 -8.81 19.50
N ASP A 28 -19.50 -8.32 20.27
CA ASP A 28 -18.77 -7.09 19.98
C ASP A 28 -17.67 -7.35 18.94
N PHE A 29 -17.75 -6.64 17.81
CA PHE A 29 -16.81 -6.73 16.70
C PHE A 29 -15.34 -6.66 17.14
N PHE A 30 -15.01 -5.78 18.09
CA PHE A 30 -13.65 -5.53 18.54
C PHE A 30 -13.15 -6.58 19.55
N HIS A 31 -14.06 -7.21 20.30
CA HIS A 31 -13.70 -8.35 21.16
C HIS A 31 -13.33 -9.61 20.37
N HIS A 32 -13.77 -9.70 19.12
CA HIS A 32 -13.46 -10.81 18.21
C HIS A 32 -12.31 -10.52 17.23
N GLY A 33 -11.41 -9.60 17.61
CA GLY A 33 -10.22 -9.27 16.80
C GLY A 33 -10.47 -8.19 15.74
N GLY A 34 -11.66 -7.59 15.72
CA GLY A 34 -11.96 -6.43 14.90
C GLY A 34 -11.05 -5.25 15.22
N HIS A 35 -10.57 -4.57 14.19
CA HIS A 35 -9.80 -3.33 14.29
C HIS A 35 -10.18 -2.39 13.15
N SER A 36 -9.68 -1.15 13.14
CA SER A 36 -10.15 -0.09 12.23
C SER A 36 -10.10 -0.46 10.73
N LEU A 37 -9.11 -1.26 10.30
CA LEU A 37 -9.05 -1.76 8.92
C LEU A 37 -10.16 -2.77 8.61
N LEU A 38 -10.43 -3.70 9.53
CA LEU A 38 -11.54 -4.64 9.40
C LEU A 38 -12.88 -3.89 9.49
N ALA A 39 -13.02 -2.89 10.34
CA ALA A 39 -14.20 -2.03 10.39
C ALA A 39 -14.43 -1.29 9.07
N ALA A 40 -13.37 -0.76 8.44
CA ALA A 40 -13.46 -0.14 7.12
C ALA A 40 -13.89 -1.13 6.03
N ARG A 41 -13.37 -2.37 6.07
CA ARG A 41 -13.81 -3.45 5.16
C ARG A 41 -15.27 -3.82 5.39
N LEU A 42 -15.68 -3.92 6.65
CA LEU A 42 -17.07 -4.19 7.04
C LEU A 42 -18.01 -3.12 6.51
N THR A 43 -17.69 -1.83 6.70
CA THR A 43 -18.52 -0.73 6.18
C THR A 43 -18.65 -0.75 4.66
N ASN A 44 -17.59 -1.13 3.94
CA ASN A 44 -17.64 -1.27 2.48
C ASN A 44 -18.53 -2.44 2.05
N HIS A 45 -18.39 -3.61 2.69
CA HIS A 45 -19.25 -4.75 2.39
C HIS A 45 -20.73 -4.49 2.74
N ILE A 46 -21.00 -3.73 3.80
CA ILE A 46 -22.36 -3.28 4.14
C ILE A 46 -22.92 -2.38 3.04
N ALA A 47 -22.13 -1.42 2.56
CA ALA A 47 -22.53 -0.54 1.47
C ALA A 47 -22.84 -1.31 0.18
N ASP A 48 -22.02 -2.30 -0.16
CA ASP A 48 -22.23 -3.15 -1.35
C ASP A 48 -23.46 -4.05 -1.21
N ALA A 49 -23.67 -4.66 -0.04
CA ALA A 49 -24.74 -5.64 0.17
C ALA A 49 -26.12 -4.99 0.37
N LEU A 50 -26.15 -3.82 1.02
CA LEU A 50 -27.39 -3.21 1.51
C LEU A 50 -27.67 -1.82 0.89
N GLY A 51 -26.72 -1.25 0.14
CA GLY A 51 -26.88 0.08 -0.46
C GLY A 51 -26.88 1.25 0.54
N VAL A 52 -26.43 1.00 1.77
CA VAL A 52 -26.39 1.98 2.87
C VAL A 52 -24.97 2.23 3.32
N ARG A 53 -24.63 3.48 3.60
CA ARG A 53 -23.29 3.84 4.07
C ARG A 53 -23.28 4.04 5.57
N LEU A 54 -22.44 3.26 6.22
CA LEU A 54 -22.01 3.44 7.60
C LEU A 54 -20.54 3.91 7.61
N THR A 55 -20.19 4.66 8.63
CA THR A 55 -18.83 5.12 8.89
C THR A 55 -18.13 4.20 9.88
N ILE A 56 -16.80 4.26 9.95
CA ILE A 56 -16.04 3.56 10.99
C ILE A 56 -16.51 4.02 12.39
N ARG A 57 -16.87 5.30 12.54
CA ARG A 57 -17.42 5.83 13.80
C ARG A 57 -18.71 5.10 14.20
N ASP A 58 -19.56 4.74 13.24
CA ASP A 58 -20.81 4.02 13.52
C ASP A 58 -20.52 2.61 14.04
N VAL A 59 -19.51 1.94 13.49
CA VAL A 59 -19.03 0.64 14.00
C VAL A 59 -18.49 0.76 15.42
N PHE A 60 -17.73 1.81 15.73
CA PHE A 60 -17.28 2.03 17.12
C PHE A 60 -18.43 2.41 18.08
N GLY A 61 -19.42 3.15 17.59
CA GLY A 61 -20.58 3.57 18.40
C GLY A 61 -21.60 2.47 18.63
N SER A 62 -21.65 1.47 17.74
CA SER A 62 -22.58 0.34 17.80
C SER A 62 -21.86 -0.93 17.32
N PRO A 63 -20.97 -1.50 18.13
CA PRO A 63 -20.02 -2.55 17.72
C PRO A 63 -20.63 -3.94 17.53
N THR A 64 -21.95 -4.08 17.64
CA THR A 64 -22.66 -5.36 17.52
C THR A 64 -23.52 -5.37 16.26
N VAL A 65 -23.82 -6.56 15.74
CA VAL A 65 -24.74 -6.72 14.61
C VAL A 65 -26.11 -6.11 14.92
N ALA A 66 -26.61 -6.33 16.14
CA ALA A 66 -27.85 -5.75 16.62
C ALA A 66 -27.82 -4.21 16.58
N GLY A 67 -26.75 -3.60 17.10
CA GLY A 67 -26.60 -2.14 17.10
C GLY A 67 -26.49 -1.55 15.69
N LEU A 68 -25.72 -2.19 14.80
CA LEU A 68 -25.63 -1.76 13.41
C LEU A 68 -26.96 -1.93 12.65
N ALA A 69 -27.74 -2.98 12.96
CA ALA A 69 -29.05 -3.18 12.36
C ALA A 69 -30.02 -2.04 12.74
N GLU A 70 -29.97 -1.55 13.97
CA GLU A 70 -30.75 -0.37 14.40
C GLU A 70 -30.33 0.90 13.65
N LEU A 71 -29.01 1.12 13.45
CA LEU A 71 -28.52 2.27 12.69
C LEU A 71 -28.93 2.23 11.22
N VAL A 72 -28.92 1.05 10.60
CA VAL A 72 -29.35 0.84 9.21
C VAL A 72 -30.86 1.01 9.06
N ALA A 73 -31.65 0.57 10.04
CA ALA A 73 -33.10 0.71 10.04
C ALA A 73 -33.58 2.14 10.37
N GLY A 74 -32.76 2.94 11.06
CA GLY A 74 -33.05 4.32 11.43
C GLY A 74 -32.56 5.37 10.42
N GLU A 75 -32.63 6.64 10.81
CA GLU A 75 -32.18 7.80 10.00
C GLU A 75 -30.65 8.00 9.99
N GLY A 76 -29.90 7.14 10.70
CA GLY A 76 -28.45 7.28 10.88
C GLY A 76 -27.62 6.89 9.66
N ALA A 77 -28.14 6.02 8.79
CA ALA A 77 -27.44 5.56 7.59
C ALA A 77 -27.68 6.51 6.40
N VAL A 78 -26.60 6.88 5.71
CA VAL A 78 -26.72 7.65 4.47
C VAL A 78 -27.11 6.68 3.35
N GLN A 79 -28.29 6.93 2.75
CA GLN A 79 -28.78 6.16 1.61
C GLN A 79 -27.89 6.35 0.38
N GLY A 80 -27.68 5.27 -0.37
CA GLY A 80 -26.89 5.23 -1.59
C GLY A 80 -25.43 4.89 -1.33
N ALA A 81 -24.92 3.88 -2.05
CA ALA A 81 -23.51 3.54 -2.10
C ALA A 81 -22.68 4.70 -2.68
N LEU A 82 -21.37 4.69 -2.41
CA LEU A 82 -20.46 5.55 -3.17
C LEU A 82 -20.52 5.15 -4.65
N PRO A 83 -20.42 6.10 -5.59
CA PRO A 83 -20.32 5.75 -7.00
C PRO A 83 -19.11 4.83 -7.20
N PRO A 84 -19.22 3.81 -8.06
CA PRO A 84 -18.12 2.89 -8.31
C PRO A 84 -16.91 3.65 -8.87
N LEU A 85 -15.71 3.21 -8.49
CA LEU A 85 -14.50 3.68 -9.13
C LEU A 85 -14.47 3.14 -10.55
N VAL A 86 -14.46 4.06 -11.52
CA VAL A 86 -14.30 3.75 -12.95
C VAL A 86 -12.91 4.15 -13.40
N ALA A 87 -12.42 3.52 -14.47
CA ALA A 87 -11.17 3.94 -15.09
C ALA A 87 -11.29 5.42 -15.51
N GLY A 88 -10.30 6.23 -15.12
CA GLY A 88 -10.23 7.63 -15.52
C GLY A 88 -9.96 7.76 -17.02
N GLU A 89 -10.52 8.79 -17.63
CA GLU A 89 -10.19 9.21 -19.00
C GLU A 89 -9.08 10.28 -18.93
N GLY A 90 -8.06 10.20 -19.78
CA GLY A 90 -7.01 11.22 -19.84
C GLY A 90 -5.66 10.74 -20.38
N ASP A 91 -4.73 11.69 -20.47
CA ASP A 91 -3.35 11.52 -20.95
C ASP A 91 -2.35 11.08 -19.86
N GLY A 92 -2.86 10.76 -18.66
CA GLY A 92 -2.04 10.37 -17.52
C GLY A 92 -1.61 11.52 -16.61
N LEU A 93 -2.10 12.75 -16.85
CA LEU A 93 -1.91 13.91 -15.97
C LEU A 93 -3.15 14.11 -15.08
N SER A 94 -3.13 13.55 -13.87
CA SER A 94 -4.28 13.59 -12.95
C SER A 94 -3.98 14.43 -11.71
N PRO A 95 -4.94 15.15 -11.12
CA PRO A 95 -4.72 15.86 -9.87
C PRO A 95 -4.20 14.92 -8.76
N ALA A 96 -3.28 15.39 -7.94
CA ALA A 96 -2.84 14.64 -6.78
C ALA A 96 -4.00 14.45 -5.79
N SER A 97 -4.03 13.28 -5.14
CA SER A 97 -4.94 13.04 -4.01
C SER A 97 -4.65 14.01 -2.85
N TYR A 98 -5.60 14.21 -1.93
CA TYR A 98 -5.40 15.11 -0.80
C TYR A 98 -4.17 14.77 0.05
N ALA A 99 -3.89 13.47 0.28
CA ALA A 99 -2.70 13.04 1.00
C ALA A 99 -1.42 13.38 0.24
N GLN A 100 -1.40 13.15 -1.07
CA GLN A 100 -0.27 13.49 -1.92
C GLN A 100 -0.06 15.01 -2.02
N ARG A 101 -1.11 15.83 -2.09
CA ARG A 101 -1.02 17.31 -2.07
C ARG A 101 -0.28 17.81 -0.83
N ARG A 102 -0.62 17.25 0.34
CA ARG A 102 0.06 17.59 1.60
C ARG A 102 1.55 17.24 1.53
N LEU A 103 1.88 16.03 1.08
CA LEU A 103 3.28 15.59 1.00
C LEU A 103 4.07 16.38 -0.03
N TRP A 104 3.47 16.69 -1.19
CA TRP A 104 4.06 17.56 -2.19
C TRP A 104 4.34 18.96 -1.64
N LEU A 105 3.37 19.58 -0.97
CA LEU A 105 3.56 20.88 -0.34
C LEU A 105 4.72 20.86 0.67
N LEU A 106 4.80 19.81 1.49
CA LEU A 106 5.91 19.66 2.44
C LEU A 106 7.26 19.49 1.73
N ALA A 107 7.32 18.70 0.66
CA ALA A 107 8.53 18.57 -0.16
C ALA A 107 8.92 19.89 -0.84
N GLN A 108 7.96 20.74 -1.24
CA GLN A 108 8.27 22.05 -1.83
C GLN A 108 8.74 23.08 -0.79
N LEU A 109 8.28 22.99 0.45
CA LEU A 109 8.67 23.89 1.54
C LEU A 109 9.98 23.47 2.22
N ASP A 110 10.23 22.17 2.29
CA ASP A 110 11.34 21.54 3.02
C ASP A 110 12.12 20.60 2.07
N GLY A 111 12.55 21.15 0.93
CA GLY A 111 13.08 20.41 -0.24
C GLY A 111 14.32 19.55 -0.02
N ASP A 112 14.95 19.62 1.15
CA ASP A 112 16.10 18.79 1.53
C ASP A 112 15.73 17.72 2.59
N SER A 113 14.45 17.42 2.78
CA SER A 113 13.97 16.55 3.84
C SER A 113 13.73 15.11 3.38
N ALA A 114 14.39 14.16 4.04
CA ALA A 114 14.14 12.72 3.90
C ALA A 114 13.09 12.19 4.91
N ALA A 115 12.37 13.08 5.62
CA ALA A 115 11.46 12.71 6.70
C ALA A 115 10.30 11.79 6.27
N TYR A 116 10.00 11.74 4.97
CA TYR A 116 8.94 10.92 4.39
C TYR A 116 9.47 9.75 3.54
N ASN A 117 10.75 9.42 3.67
CA ASN A 117 11.27 8.17 3.16
C ASN A 117 10.80 7.00 4.03
N VAL A 118 10.43 5.90 3.38
CA VAL A 118 10.05 4.64 4.01
C VAL A 118 11.12 3.61 3.66
N PRO A 119 12.21 3.52 4.44
CA PRO A 119 13.24 2.51 4.24
C PRO A 119 12.76 1.13 4.72
N MET A 120 12.90 0.12 3.87
CA MET A 120 12.59 -1.27 4.13
C MET A 120 13.89 -2.08 3.97
N VAL A 121 14.35 -2.67 5.07
CA VAL A 121 15.62 -3.39 5.13
C VAL A 121 15.36 -4.88 5.23
N VAL A 122 15.87 -5.66 4.29
CA VAL A 122 15.75 -7.12 4.25
C VAL A 122 17.15 -7.74 4.31
N ARG A 123 17.38 -8.58 5.32
CA ARG A 123 18.61 -9.37 5.40
C ARG A 123 18.41 -10.69 4.67
N LEU A 124 19.27 -10.95 3.70
CA LEU A 124 19.24 -12.14 2.87
C LEU A 124 20.34 -13.10 3.34
N ALA A 125 19.92 -14.24 3.89
CA ALA A 125 20.82 -15.21 4.48
C ALA A 125 21.23 -16.29 3.46
N GLY A 126 22.47 -16.23 2.97
CA GLY A 126 23.06 -17.25 2.09
C GLY A 126 22.30 -17.44 0.76
N GLY A 127 22.72 -18.44 -0.04
CA GLY A 127 21.96 -18.91 -1.21
C GLY A 127 22.25 -18.20 -2.54
N GLY A 128 22.99 -17.09 -2.55
CA GLY A 128 23.30 -16.34 -3.77
C GLY A 128 22.08 -15.56 -4.26
N LEU A 129 22.05 -14.25 -3.99
CA LEU A 129 21.04 -13.37 -4.57
C LEU A 129 21.31 -13.22 -6.07
N ASP A 130 20.32 -13.55 -6.90
CA ASP A 130 20.40 -13.23 -8.32
C ASP A 130 20.00 -11.75 -8.51
N LEU A 131 21.01 -10.90 -8.63
CA LEU A 131 20.81 -9.45 -8.78
C LEU A 131 20.07 -9.09 -10.07
N ALA A 132 20.27 -9.85 -11.15
CA ALA A 132 19.58 -9.58 -12.41
C ALA A 132 18.10 -9.93 -12.29
N ALA A 133 17.78 -11.08 -11.69
CA ALA A 133 16.40 -11.45 -11.41
C ALA A 133 15.71 -10.47 -10.44
N LEU A 134 16.43 -9.93 -9.45
CA LEU A 134 15.90 -8.91 -8.54
C LEU A 134 15.60 -7.59 -9.26
N GLU A 135 16.49 -7.14 -10.16
CA GLU A 135 16.27 -5.94 -10.95
C GLU A 135 15.06 -6.08 -11.89
N GLU A 136 14.94 -7.22 -12.57
CA GLU A 136 13.77 -7.51 -13.42
C GLU A 136 12.48 -7.61 -12.61
N ALA A 137 12.50 -8.26 -11.44
CA ALA A 137 11.33 -8.38 -10.57
C ALA A 137 10.87 -7.03 -10.01
N LEU A 138 11.80 -6.14 -9.64
CA LEU A 138 11.46 -4.77 -9.26
C LEU A 138 10.87 -3.99 -10.44
N GLY A 139 11.39 -4.22 -11.65
CA GLY A 139 10.81 -3.69 -12.89
C GLY A 139 9.34 -4.10 -13.05
N ASP A 140 9.03 -5.39 -12.86
CA ASP A 140 7.66 -5.91 -12.95
C ASP A 140 6.70 -5.25 -11.94
N VAL A 141 7.17 -5.08 -10.70
CA VAL A 141 6.39 -4.42 -9.63
C VAL A 141 6.14 -2.95 -9.97
N VAL A 142 7.13 -2.23 -10.47
CA VAL A 142 6.99 -0.82 -10.86
C VAL A 142 6.11 -0.64 -12.09
N GLU A 143 6.19 -1.54 -13.06
CA GLU A 143 5.31 -1.56 -14.23
C GLU A 143 3.84 -1.68 -13.81
N ARG A 144 3.56 -2.67 -12.95
CA ARG A 144 2.22 -2.98 -12.43
C ARG A 144 1.64 -1.84 -11.58
N HIS A 145 2.43 -1.27 -10.68
CA HIS A 145 1.96 -0.29 -9.70
C HIS A 145 2.31 1.14 -10.13
N ALA A 146 1.38 1.79 -10.82
CA ALA A 146 1.54 3.18 -11.31
C ALA A 146 2.10 4.18 -10.28
N PRO A 147 1.74 4.16 -8.97
CA PRO A 147 2.32 5.08 -7.98
C PRO A 147 3.84 5.01 -7.88
N LEU A 148 4.45 3.83 -8.11
CA LEU A 148 5.91 3.66 -8.04
C LEU A 148 6.65 4.25 -9.24
N ARG A 149 5.93 4.62 -10.30
CA ARG A 149 6.45 5.29 -11.51
C ARG A 149 5.79 6.64 -11.77
N THR A 150 5.28 7.28 -10.72
CA THR A 150 4.64 8.58 -10.81
C THR A 150 5.59 9.68 -10.36
N VAL A 151 5.74 10.71 -11.19
CA VAL A 151 6.37 11.99 -10.81
C VAL A 151 5.30 13.05 -10.64
N PHE A 152 5.65 14.16 -10.00
CA PHE A 152 4.70 15.23 -9.66
C PHE A 152 5.12 16.55 -10.30
N GLU A 153 4.16 17.26 -10.88
CA GLU A 153 4.38 18.58 -11.43
C GLU A 153 3.29 19.55 -10.99
N THR A 154 3.60 20.86 -11.04
CA THR A 154 2.63 21.90 -10.68
C THR A 154 1.97 22.43 -11.95
N VAL A 155 0.65 22.30 -12.03
CA VAL A 155 -0.18 22.83 -13.11
C VAL A 155 -1.20 23.77 -12.50
N ASP A 156 -1.21 25.03 -12.94
CA ASP A 156 -2.09 26.08 -12.42
C ASP A 156 -2.07 26.22 -10.89
N GLY A 157 -0.90 25.97 -10.28
CA GLY A 157 -0.70 26.06 -8.82
C GLY A 157 -1.10 24.80 -8.03
N GLU A 158 -1.61 23.76 -8.68
CA GLU A 158 -1.98 22.50 -8.04
C GLU A 158 -1.07 21.35 -8.49
N PRO A 159 -0.67 20.45 -7.58
CA PRO A 159 0.14 19.30 -7.95
C PRO A 159 -0.67 18.26 -8.72
N HIS A 160 -0.09 17.80 -9.81
CA HIS A 160 -0.59 16.75 -10.66
C HIS A 160 0.39 15.59 -10.69
N GLN A 161 -0.17 14.39 -10.74
CA GLN A 161 0.51 13.13 -10.96
C GLN A 161 0.73 12.96 -12.46
N ARG A 162 1.98 12.74 -12.85
CA ARG A 162 2.33 12.29 -14.19
C ARG A 162 2.90 10.88 -14.08
N ILE A 163 2.11 9.92 -14.53
CA ILE A 163 2.48 8.50 -14.54
C ILE A 163 3.42 8.28 -15.72
N LEU A 164 4.67 7.91 -15.45
CA LEU A 164 5.65 7.61 -16.49
C LEU A 164 5.35 6.26 -17.14
N PRO A 165 5.54 6.11 -18.46
CA PRO A 165 5.46 4.79 -19.09
C PRO A 165 6.58 3.88 -18.54
N PRO A 166 6.38 2.55 -18.47
CA PRO A 166 7.32 1.63 -17.83
C PRO A 166 8.77 1.75 -18.34
N GLU A 167 8.95 2.02 -19.63
CA GLU A 167 10.29 2.14 -20.25
C GLU A 167 11.09 3.33 -19.73
N GLN A 168 10.41 4.36 -19.20
CA GLN A 168 11.00 5.56 -18.61
C GLN A 168 11.16 5.47 -17.08
N ALA A 169 10.66 4.39 -16.46
CA ALA A 169 10.62 4.22 -15.01
C ALA A 169 11.42 2.99 -14.54
N ARG A 170 12.58 2.76 -15.15
CA ARG A 170 13.45 1.63 -14.81
C ARG A 170 14.06 1.83 -13.42
N VAL A 171 13.92 0.81 -12.57
CA VAL A 171 14.62 0.73 -11.28
C VAL A 171 15.89 -0.06 -11.50
N SER A 172 17.04 0.55 -11.22
CA SER A 172 18.32 -0.16 -11.16
C SER A 172 18.59 -0.63 -9.73
N VAL A 173 19.12 -1.84 -9.58
CA VAL A 173 19.58 -2.35 -8.27
C VAL A 173 21.07 -2.10 -8.15
N GLU A 174 21.45 -1.10 -7.36
CA GLU A 174 22.86 -0.84 -7.12
C GLU A 174 23.44 -1.87 -6.15
N SER A 175 24.55 -2.52 -6.51
CA SER A 175 25.25 -3.46 -5.64
C SER A 175 26.55 -2.86 -5.11
N ARG A 176 26.69 -2.77 -3.79
CA ARG A 176 27.88 -2.24 -3.10
C ARG A 176 28.45 -3.28 -2.15
N ARG A 177 29.76 -3.47 -2.15
CA ARG A 177 30.41 -4.28 -1.11
C ARG A 177 30.62 -3.43 0.13
N THR A 178 30.12 -3.89 1.27
CA THR A 178 30.28 -3.22 2.56
C THR A 178 31.26 -3.96 3.46
N GLN A 179 31.72 -3.28 4.51
CA GLN A 179 32.45 -3.89 5.62
C GLN A 179 31.49 -3.99 6.81
N GLY A 180 31.52 -5.08 7.56
CA GLY A 180 30.53 -5.39 8.61
C GLY A 180 30.35 -4.35 9.73
N GLY A 181 31.24 -3.35 9.86
CA GLY A 181 31.09 -2.22 10.79
C GLY A 181 30.55 -0.93 10.17
N LEU A 182 30.36 -0.87 8.86
CA LEU A 182 29.90 0.33 8.13
C LEU A 182 28.44 0.24 7.68
N ILE A 183 27.86 -0.96 7.67
CA ILE A 183 26.52 -1.21 7.12
C ILE A 183 25.44 -0.30 7.73
N GLU A 184 25.44 -0.07 9.04
CA GLU A 184 24.45 0.83 9.68
C GLU A 184 24.56 2.27 9.17
N ALA A 185 25.79 2.78 9.00
CA ALA A 185 26.02 4.12 8.50
C ALA A 185 25.66 4.24 7.02
N GLU A 186 25.96 3.22 6.21
CA GLU A 186 25.61 3.19 4.79
C GLU A 186 24.09 3.08 4.57
N LEU A 187 23.39 2.27 5.38
CA LEU A 187 21.93 2.20 5.37
C LEU A 187 21.31 3.55 5.75
N ALA A 188 21.81 4.20 6.80
CA ALA A 188 21.32 5.50 7.23
C ALA A 188 21.57 6.58 6.17
N ALA A 189 22.75 6.58 5.53
CA ALA A 189 23.08 7.52 4.48
C ALA A 189 22.16 7.34 3.26
N GLU A 190 21.93 6.10 2.81
CA GLU A 190 21.07 5.83 1.66
C GLU A 190 19.59 6.09 1.96
N ALA A 191 19.11 5.71 3.15
CA ALA A 191 17.76 6.01 3.61
C ALA A 191 17.51 7.52 3.76
N GLY A 192 18.56 8.31 4.03
CA GLY A 192 18.51 9.75 4.17
C GLY A 192 18.65 10.54 2.86
N ARG A 193 18.82 9.88 1.71
CA ARG A 193 18.86 10.60 0.43
C ARG A 193 17.48 11.14 0.09
N VAL A 194 17.41 12.40 -0.30
CA VAL A 194 16.14 13.04 -0.69
C VAL A 194 15.68 12.52 -2.05
N PHE A 195 14.37 12.53 -2.28
CA PHE A 195 13.78 12.29 -3.60
C PHE A 195 13.36 13.62 -4.25
N ASP A 196 13.84 13.92 -5.45
CA ASP A 196 13.28 14.94 -6.35
C ASP A 196 12.01 14.41 -7.02
N LEU A 197 10.89 14.53 -6.31
CA LEU A 197 9.58 14.04 -6.76
C LEU A 197 9.11 14.65 -8.10
N ALA A 198 9.78 15.68 -8.62
CA ALA A 198 9.49 16.25 -9.94
C ALA A 198 10.20 15.52 -11.10
N ALA A 199 11.32 14.86 -10.82
CA ALA A 199 12.21 14.31 -11.83
C ALA A 199 12.54 12.82 -11.62
N GLU A 200 12.46 12.30 -10.40
CA GLU A 200 12.73 10.90 -10.10
C GLU A 200 11.51 10.14 -9.58
N ILE A 201 11.44 8.86 -9.94
CA ILE A 201 10.43 7.94 -9.40
C ILE A 201 10.68 7.70 -7.90
N PRO A 202 9.62 7.52 -7.10
CA PRO A 202 9.71 7.49 -5.64
C PRO A 202 10.21 6.14 -5.08
N VAL A 203 11.15 5.46 -5.75
CA VAL A 203 11.67 4.15 -5.38
C VAL A 203 13.16 4.02 -5.69
N ARG A 204 13.94 3.48 -4.75
CA ARG A 204 15.36 3.10 -4.92
C ARG A 204 15.64 1.76 -4.29
N ALA A 205 16.57 1.02 -4.87
CA ALA A 205 17.02 -0.28 -4.40
C ALA A 205 18.55 -0.34 -4.36
N VAL A 206 19.10 -0.73 -3.20
CA VAL A 206 20.54 -0.96 -3.03
C VAL A 206 20.74 -2.28 -2.31
N VAL A 207 21.66 -3.09 -2.83
CA VAL A 207 22.12 -4.33 -2.19
C VAL A 207 23.52 -4.11 -1.63
N PHE A 208 23.68 -4.37 -0.33
CA PHE A 208 24.96 -4.38 0.35
C PHE A 208 25.46 -5.82 0.50
N ASP A 209 26.51 -6.19 -0.23
CA ASP A 209 27.21 -7.47 -0.08
C ASP A 209 28.10 -7.44 1.17
N LEU A 210 27.84 -8.35 2.13
CA LEU A 210 28.57 -8.42 3.41
C LEU A 210 29.88 -9.21 3.28
N GLY A 211 30.17 -9.83 2.14
CA GLY A 211 31.41 -10.52 1.85
C GLY A 211 31.54 -11.94 2.42
N ASP A 212 30.52 -12.42 3.14
CA ASP A 212 30.41 -13.78 3.68
C ASP A 212 29.35 -14.63 2.93
N GLY A 213 28.87 -14.12 1.78
CA GLY A 213 27.78 -14.73 1.02
C GLY A 213 26.38 -14.31 1.49
N SER A 214 26.28 -13.45 2.51
CA SER A 214 25.04 -12.77 2.88
C SER A 214 24.98 -11.35 2.33
N ALA A 215 23.77 -10.83 2.19
CA ALA A 215 23.53 -9.48 1.68
C ALA A 215 22.42 -8.78 2.46
N VAL A 216 22.39 -7.45 2.37
CA VAL A 216 21.30 -6.63 2.88
C VAL A 216 20.70 -5.86 1.71
N LEU A 217 19.43 -6.10 1.41
CA LEU A 217 18.66 -5.28 0.48
C LEU A 217 18.04 -4.12 1.26
N LEU A 218 18.32 -2.90 0.81
CA LEU A 218 17.62 -1.69 1.22
C LEU A 218 16.73 -1.24 0.06
N LEU A 219 15.42 -1.20 0.31
CA LEU A 219 14.44 -0.55 -0.55
C LEU A 219 14.00 0.74 0.13
N VAL A 220 14.07 1.86 -0.58
CA VAL A 220 13.58 3.14 -0.06
C VAL A 220 12.47 3.61 -0.97
N VAL A 221 11.26 3.76 -0.43
CA VAL A 221 10.10 4.30 -1.16
C VAL A 221 9.67 5.60 -0.50
N HIS A 222 9.30 6.62 -1.27
CA HIS A 222 8.73 7.83 -0.68
C HIS A 222 7.26 7.62 -0.29
N HIS A 223 6.84 8.10 0.89
CA HIS A 223 5.48 7.92 1.43
C HIS A 223 4.37 8.48 0.53
N ILE A 224 4.71 9.32 -0.46
CA ILE A 224 3.77 9.80 -1.48
C ILE A 224 3.22 8.68 -2.40
N ALA A 225 3.94 7.57 -2.49
CA ALA A 225 3.63 6.42 -3.34
C ALA A 225 3.34 5.12 -2.55
N THR A 226 3.42 5.15 -1.22
CA THR A 226 3.23 3.96 -0.38
C THR A 226 2.63 4.30 0.98
N ASP A 227 2.06 3.30 1.62
CA ASP A 227 1.60 3.32 3.01
C ASP A 227 1.83 1.94 3.65
N GLY A 228 1.47 1.80 4.93
CA GLY A 228 1.70 0.55 5.66
C GLY A 228 0.96 -0.68 5.10
N VAL A 229 -0.18 -0.49 4.43
CA VAL A 229 -0.91 -1.61 3.79
C VAL A 229 -0.23 -1.99 2.47
N SER A 230 0.21 -0.99 1.73
CA SER A 230 0.88 -1.13 0.43
C SER A 230 2.18 -1.92 0.53
N SER A 231 2.92 -1.82 1.65
CA SER A 231 4.13 -2.61 1.88
C SER A 231 3.91 -4.12 1.78
N GLY A 232 2.79 -4.64 2.29
CA GLY A 232 2.47 -6.07 2.19
C GLY A 232 2.20 -6.51 0.75
N VAL A 233 1.48 -5.68 -0.02
CA VAL A 233 1.22 -5.93 -1.45
C VAL A 233 2.52 -5.89 -2.25
N PHE A 234 3.36 -4.89 -1.99
CA PHE A 234 4.66 -4.72 -2.64
C PHE A 234 5.53 -5.96 -2.47
N PHE A 235 5.70 -6.47 -1.24
CA PHE A 235 6.56 -7.61 -0.99
C PHE A 235 6.00 -8.92 -1.55
N ALA A 236 4.68 -9.13 -1.50
CA ALA A 236 4.04 -10.31 -2.09
C ALA A 236 4.24 -10.35 -3.62
N ASP A 237 4.08 -9.20 -4.29
CA ASP A 237 4.31 -9.10 -5.73
C ASP A 237 5.82 -9.23 -6.06
N LEU A 238 6.71 -8.63 -5.27
CA LEU A 238 8.15 -8.76 -5.47
C LEU A 238 8.64 -10.21 -5.32
N GLU A 239 8.18 -10.93 -4.29
CA GLU A 239 8.51 -12.34 -4.08
C GLU A 239 8.07 -13.19 -5.28
N ARG A 240 6.81 -13.04 -5.71
CA ARG A 240 6.26 -13.77 -6.86
C ARG A 240 7.01 -13.46 -8.16
N ALA A 241 7.32 -12.19 -8.41
CA ALA A 241 8.08 -11.79 -9.59
C ALA A 241 9.51 -12.35 -9.55
N TYR A 242 10.18 -12.24 -8.41
CA TYR A 242 11.55 -12.73 -8.23
C TYR A 242 11.64 -14.25 -8.44
N GLU A 243 10.73 -15.03 -7.87
CA GLU A 243 10.67 -16.48 -8.09
C GLU A 243 10.49 -16.83 -9.57
N ALA A 244 9.65 -16.10 -10.29
CA ALA A 244 9.44 -16.31 -11.72
C ALA A 244 10.69 -15.95 -12.54
N ARG A 245 11.36 -14.83 -12.23
CA ARG A 245 12.58 -14.40 -12.92
C ARG A 245 13.74 -15.37 -12.69
N VAL A 246 13.94 -15.85 -11.46
CA VAL A 246 14.89 -16.93 -11.14
C VAL A 246 14.54 -18.22 -11.88
N GLY A 247 13.24 -18.51 -12.05
CA GLY A 247 12.73 -19.63 -12.84
C GLY A 247 12.92 -19.50 -14.36
N GLY A 248 13.45 -18.36 -14.84
CA GLY A 248 13.70 -18.10 -16.26
C GLY A 248 12.51 -17.55 -17.04
N ALA A 249 11.52 -16.95 -16.35
CA ALA A 249 10.42 -16.26 -17.02
C ALA A 249 10.94 -15.02 -17.78
N GLU A 250 10.62 -14.91 -19.07
CA GLU A 250 11.01 -13.76 -19.90
C GLU A 250 10.06 -12.56 -19.73
N SER A 251 8.85 -12.78 -19.19
CA SER A 251 7.79 -11.78 -19.03
C SER A 251 7.25 -11.73 -17.61
N SER A 252 6.70 -10.57 -17.22
CA SER A 252 6.03 -10.37 -15.93
C SER A 252 4.93 -11.41 -15.68
N VAL A 253 4.86 -11.88 -14.44
CA VAL A 253 3.81 -12.79 -13.96
C VAL A 253 2.77 -12.10 -13.08
N LEU A 254 2.89 -10.78 -12.91
CA LEU A 254 2.05 -9.97 -12.02
C LEU A 254 0.79 -9.42 -12.72
#